data_AF-A0AA97G4Q3-F1
#
_entry.id   AF-A0AA97G4Q3-F1
#
_cell.length_a   1.000
_cell.length_b   1.000
_cell.length_c   1.000
_cell.angle_alpha   90.00
_cell.angle_beta   90.00
_cell.angle_gamma   90.00
#
_symmetry.space_group_name_H-M   'P 1'
#
loop_
_entity.id
_entity.type
_entity.pdbx_description
1 polymer ?
#
loop_
_entity_poly.entity_id
_entity_poly.type
_entity_poly.pdbx_seq_one_letter_code
_entity_poly.pdbx_strand_id
1 'polypeptide(L)'
;MGDDIKLPPEEYQRWVLECLSDTSDSPYGDDLIEFMPAFGSDQITQSVKNAIKTTPFHMTAGQQRFLLMVRELVQTLGQEESIAEKMNEALFEPWAYRDKVHSMGWNPAGERTHAYQQEAPSKSKAKGVMLAVWLAFEALPLFPCMATGRKLRTSAFTGYGRKQFFHWSLWFEPISLIAVKTLNSHMGKEMRGADVPVAGLYELYSSRRMPLGDKGFSVFKPSVMGHLR
;
A
#
# COMPACT_ATOMS: atom_id res chain seq x y z
N MET A 1 17.94 6.41 0.42
CA MET A 1 17.21 5.12 0.42
C MET A 1 17.61 4.24 -0.78
N GLY A 2 17.61 2.92 -0.59
CA GLY A 2 17.93 1.89 -1.59
C GLY A 2 16.75 1.52 -2.51
N ASP A 3 16.75 0.29 -3.02
CA ASP A 3 15.78 -0.19 -4.03
C ASP A 3 14.59 -0.99 -3.46
N ASP A 4 14.66 -1.44 -2.21
CA ASP A 4 13.63 -2.25 -1.55
C ASP A 4 13.55 -1.88 -0.06
N ILE A 5 12.44 -2.18 0.59
CA ILE A 5 12.20 -1.92 2.02
C ILE A 5 12.45 -3.16 2.90
N LYS A 6 12.81 -4.29 2.30
CA LYS A 6 13.27 -5.51 3.00
C LYS A 6 14.72 -5.36 3.46
N LEU A 7 14.92 -4.54 4.49
CA LEU A 7 16.25 -4.20 4.99
C LEU A 7 16.54 -4.84 6.34
N PRO A 8 17.82 -5.04 6.70
CA PRO A 8 18.20 -5.26 8.10
C PRO A 8 17.75 -4.11 9.00
N PRO A 9 17.43 -4.37 10.29
CA PRO A 9 16.98 -3.34 11.22
C PRO A 9 17.92 -2.13 11.33
N GLU A 10 19.24 -2.37 11.37
CA GLU A 10 20.25 -1.32 11.48
C GLU A 10 20.29 -0.39 10.26
N GLU A 11 20.06 -0.95 9.05
CA GLU A 11 20.00 -0.15 7.83
C GLU A 11 18.70 0.66 7.77
N TYR A 12 17.59 0.07 8.21
CA TYR A 12 16.31 0.78 8.30
C TYR A 12 16.37 1.92 9.33
N GLN A 13 16.97 1.69 10.51
CA GLN A 13 17.19 2.75 11.51
C GLN A 13 18.03 3.89 10.94
N ARG A 14 19.07 3.57 10.16
CA ARG A 14 19.89 4.58 9.50
C ARG A 14 19.07 5.43 8.54
N TRP A 15 18.22 4.83 7.72
CA TRP A 15 17.32 5.58 6.82
C TRP A 15 16.38 6.49 7.59
N VAL A 16 15.84 6.04 8.73
CA VAL A 16 14.99 6.87 9.59
C VAL A 16 15.77 8.07 10.12
N LEU A 17 17.00 7.86 10.61
CA LEU A 17 17.85 8.93 11.13
C LEU A 17 18.26 9.92 10.03
N GLU A 18 18.56 9.45 8.82
CA GLU A 18 18.83 10.29 7.65
C GLU A 18 17.61 11.15 7.30
N CYS A 19 16.40 10.58 7.29
CA CYS A 19 15.19 11.36 7.03
C CYS A 19 14.94 12.42 8.12
N LEU A 20 15.19 12.07 9.39
CA LEU A 20 15.08 13.03 10.50
C LEU A 20 16.10 14.15 10.39
N SER A 21 17.32 13.89 9.91
CA SER A 21 18.29 14.97 9.70
C SER A 21 17.95 15.85 8.50
N ASP A 22 17.31 15.30 7.46
CA ASP A 22 16.96 16.04 6.25
C ASP A 22 15.71 16.94 6.41
N THR A 23 14.84 16.64 7.39
CA THR A 23 13.63 17.45 7.68
C THR A 23 13.92 18.92 8.02
N SER A 24 15.13 19.29 8.43
CA SER A 24 15.45 20.68 8.80
C SER A 24 15.61 21.62 7.61
N ASP A 25 15.88 21.12 6.40
CA ASP A 25 16.32 21.94 5.26
C ASP A 25 15.40 21.89 4.01
N SER A 26 14.34 21.06 4.02
CA SER A 26 13.44 20.88 2.88
C SER A 26 11.98 21.26 3.21
N PRO A 27 11.28 22.03 2.36
CA PRO A 27 9.85 22.30 2.53
C PRO A 27 8.96 21.06 2.37
N TYR A 28 9.53 19.92 1.93
CA TYR A 28 8.90 18.60 1.84
C TYR A 28 9.57 17.57 2.77
N GLY A 29 10.45 18.02 3.68
CA GLY A 29 11.20 17.13 4.57
C GLY A 29 10.30 16.27 5.46
N ASP A 30 9.20 16.86 5.93
CA ASP A 30 8.17 16.18 6.72
C ASP A 30 7.52 15.03 5.94
N ASP A 31 7.41 15.10 4.62
CA ASP A 31 6.70 14.09 3.83
C ASP A 31 7.46 12.75 3.81
N LEU A 32 8.79 12.78 3.71
CA LEU A 32 9.61 11.56 3.62
C LEU A 32 9.67 10.79 4.94
N ILE A 33 9.70 11.49 6.09
CA ILE A 33 9.72 10.83 7.39
C ILE A 33 8.39 10.08 7.65
N GLU A 34 7.27 10.54 7.10
CA GLU A 34 5.98 9.86 7.25
C GLU A 34 5.91 8.51 6.50
N PHE A 35 6.72 8.32 5.45
CA PHE A 35 6.81 7.03 4.75
C PHE A 35 7.51 5.96 5.60
N MET A 36 8.37 6.35 6.55
CA MET A 36 9.10 5.37 7.36
C MET A 36 8.14 4.43 8.10
N PRO A 37 7.24 4.91 8.99
CA PRO A 37 6.29 4.03 9.65
C PRO A 37 5.36 3.32 8.66
N ALA A 38 5.10 3.87 7.47
CA ALA A 38 4.31 3.19 6.45
C ALA A 38 4.99 1.93 5.88
N PHE A 39 6.32 1.86 5.87
CA PHE A 39 7.08 0.72 5.33
C PHE A 39 7.23 -0.44 6.30
N GLY A 40 7.31 -0.18 7.60
CA GLY A 40 7.50 -1.25 8.60
C GLY A 40 7.96 -0.73 9.97
N SER A 41 8.66 -1.59 10.71
CA SER A 41 9.31 -1.24 11.97
C SER A 41 10.52 -2.13 12.20
N ASP A 42 11.62 -1.52 12.65
CA ASP A 42 12.86 -2.17 13.09
C ASP A 42 12.69 -3.07 14.33
N GLN A 43 11.65 -2.84 15.14
CA GLN A 43 11.35 -3.62 16.34
C GLN A 43 10.85 -5.03 16.04
N ILE A 44 10.34 -5.28 14.82
CA ILE A 44 9.78 -6.57 14.42
C ILE A 44 10.54 -7.10 13.21
N THR A 45 11.29 -8.18 13.40
CA THR A 45 12.08 -8.80 12.33
C THR A 45 11.45 -10.08 11.79
N GLN A 46 11.86 -10.46 10.59
CA GLN A 46 11.60 -11.76 9.99
C GLN A 46 12.71 -12.73 10.37
N SER A 47 12.34 -13.84 11.00
CA SER A 47 13.26 -14.81 11.59
C SER A 47 14.29 -15.42 10.62
N VAL A 48 13.98 -15.51 9.33
CA VAL A 48 14.82 -16.24 8.35
C VAL A 48 15.83 -15.33 7.62
N LYS A 49 15.51 -14.04 7.45
CA LYS A 49 16.27 -13.15 6.56
C LYS A 49 16.98 -12.00 7.26
N ASN A 50 16.91 -11.95 8.60
CA ASN A 50 17.36 -10.82 9.41
C ASN A 50 16.92 -9.45 8.83
N ALA A 51 15.70 -9.40 8.30
CA ALA A 51 15.13 -8.21 7.68
C ALA A 51 13.93 -7.76 8.52
N ILE A 52 13.63 -6.47 8.50
CA ILE A 52 12.42 -5.96 9.14
C ILE A 52 11.18 -6.64 8.55
N LYS A 53 10.14 -6.75 9.37
CA LYS A 53 8.83 -7.09 8.87
C LYS A 53 8.26 -5.85 8.18
N THR A 54 7.91 -6.01 6.91
CA THR A 54 7.39 -4.91 6.10
C THR A 54 5.87 -4.81 6.22
N THR A 55 5.35 -3.66 5.81
CA THR A 55 3.91 -3.39 5.69
C THR A 55 3.20 -4.45 4.85
N PRO A 56 1.94 -4.81 5.17
CA PRO A 56 1.13 -5.69 4.32
C PRO A 56 0.95 -5.19 2.89
N PHE A 57 1.09 -3.88 2.63
CA PHE A 57 1.06 -3.31 1.29
C PHE A 57 2.28 -3.69 0.44
N HIS A 58 3.37 -4.16 1.05
CA HIS A 58 4.51 -4.71 0.35
C HIS A 58 4.17 -6.11 -0.17
N MET A 59 3.62 -6.15 -1.39
CA MET A 59 3.02 -7.35 -1.97
C MET A 59 3.82 -7.87 -3.19
N THR A 60 4.98 -7.29 -3.47
CA THR A 60 5.92 -7.68 -4.52
C THR A 60 6.85 -8.83 -4.07
N ALA A 61 7.32 -9.63 -5.03
CA ALA A 61 8.17 -10.80 -4.76
C ALA A 61 9.19 -11.09 -5.86
N GLY A 62 10.13 -12.00 -5.55
CA GLY A 62 11.15 -12.43 -6.49
C GLY A 62 12.11 -11.29 -6.85
N GLN A 63 12.23 -10.99 -8.14
CA GLN A 63 13.10 -9.92 -8.67
C GLN A 63 12.45 -8.52 -8.57
N GLN A 64 11.19 -8.42 -8.14
CA GLN A 64 10.51 -7.14 -7.98
C GLN A 64 11.05 -6.41 -6.73
N ARG A 65 11.73 -5.29 -6.96
CA ARG A 65 12.24 -4.40 -5.91
C ARG A 65 11.29 -3.23 -5.74
N PHE A 66 10.66 -3.12 -4.56
CA PHE A 66 9.51 -2.24 -4.35
C PHE A 66 9.80 -0.75 -4.62
N LEU A 67 10.88 -0.20 -4.05
CA LEU A 67 11.21 1.23 -4.23
C LEU A 67 11.78 1.52 -5.62
N LEU A 68 12.47 0.56 -6.23
CA LEU A 68 12.91 0.69 -7.62
C LEU A 68 11.70 0.82 -8.55
N MET A 69 10.66 -0.01 -8.38
CA MET A 69 9.43 0.07 -9.18
C MET A 69 8.72 1.43 -9.01
N VAL A 70 8.73 1.99 -7.80
CA VAL A 70 8.19 3.32 -7.54
C VAL A 70 9.04 4.41 -8.20
N ARG A 71 10.37 4.31 -8.14
CA ARG A 71 11.28 5.26 -8.80
C ARG A 71 11.08 5.26 -10.31
N GLU A 72 11.00 4.08 -10.93
CA GLU A 72 10.71 3.92 -12.36
C GLU A 72 9.33 4.50 -12.73
N LEU A 73 8.33 4.30 -11.88
CA LEU A 73 6.99 4.87 -12.04
C LEU A 73 7.03 6.40 -12.04
N VAL A 74 7.68 7.01 -11.04
CA VAL A 74 7.80 8.46 -10.90
C VAL A 74 8.58 9.06 -12.07
N GLN A 75 9.68 8.42 -12.49
CA GLN A 75 10.46 8.85 -13.66
C GLN A 75 9.62 8.82 -14.93
N THR A 76 8.81 7.76 -15.12
CA THR A 76 7.92 7.65 -16.28
C THR A 76 6.84 8.73 -16.26
N LEU A 77 6.23 8.99 -15.09
CA LEU A 77 5.24 10.07 -14.92
C LEU A 77 5.83 11.45 -15.18
N GLY A 78 7.08 11.69 -14.77
CA GLY A 78 7.77 12.97 -15.01
C GLY A 78 8.08 13.24 -16.49
N GLN A 79 7.96 12.23 -17.36
CA GLN A 79 8.16 12.34 -18.80
C GLN A 79 6.83 12.31 -19.58
N GLU A 80 5.69 12.20 -18.89
CA GLU A 80 4.39 12.03 -19.52
C GLU A 80 3.78 13.38 -19.92
N GLU A 81 3.55 13.57 -21.22
CA GLU A 81 2.96 14.79 -21.77
C GLU A 81 1.47 14.94 -21.40
N SER A 82 0.77 13.81 -21.18
CA SER A 82 -0.67 13.72 -20.93
C SER A 82 -1.04 13.52 -19.45
N ILE A 83 -0.26 14.07 -18.51
CA ILE A 83 -0.44 13.83 -17.07
C ILE A 83 -1.86 14.16 -16.57
N ALA A 84 -2.47 15.24 -17.09
CA ALA A 84 -3.82 15.64 -16.71
C ALA A 84 -4.88 14.62 -17.15
N GLU A 85 -4.73 14.03 -18.34
CA GLU A 85 -5.62 12.99 -18.85
C GLU A 85 -5.49 11.71 -18.01
N LYS A 86 -4.26 11.32 -17.67
CA LYS A 86 -4.03 10.20 -16.75
C LYS A 86 -4.59 10.44 -15.36
N MET A 87 -4.58 11.69 -14.89
CA MET A 87 -5.14 12.05 -13.59
C MET A 87 -6.65 11.93 -13.63
N ASN A 88 -7.27 12.41 -14.71
CA ASN A 88 -8.69 12.24 -14.95
C ASN A 88 -9.07 10.75 -15.04
N GLU A 89 -8.27 9.92 -15.73
CA GLU A 89 -8.48 8.47 -15.76
C GLU A 89 -8.40 7.83 -14.38
N ALA A 90 -7.39 8.20 -13.58
CA ALA A 90 -7.18 7.61 -12.27
C ALA A 90 -8.31 7.92 -11.29
N LEU A 91 -8.88 9.12 -11.35
CA LEU A 91 -9.84 9.63 -10.37
C LEU A 91 -11.31 9.49 -10.79
N PHE A 92 -11.63 9.66 -12.08
CA PHE A 92 -13.01 9.90 -12.52
C PHE A 92 -13.48 8.95 -13.62
N GLU A 93 -12.60 8.46 -14.49
CA GLU A 93 -13.01 7.60 -15.60
C GLU A 93 -12.91 6.10 -15.28
N PRO A 94 -13.62 5.25 -16.02
CA PRO A 94 -13.35 3.82 -16.04
C PRO A 94 -11.90 3.53 -16.44
N TRP A 95 -11.19 2.77 -15.61
CA TRP A 95 -9.80 2.40 -15.84
C TRP A 95 -9.63 1.58 -17.13
N ALA A 96 -8.84 2.10 -18.07
CA ALA A 96 -8.65 1.49 -19.39
C ALA A 96 -7.43 0.55 -19.45
N TYR A 97 -6.58 0.53 -18.41
CA TYR A 97 -5.43 -0.36 -18.26
C TYR A 97 -4.44 -0.29 -19.44
N ARG A 98 -4.19 0.92 -19.96
CA ARG A 98 -3.33 1.13 -21.13
C ARG A 98 -1.84 1.16 -20.77
N ASP A 99 -1.52 1.53 -19.53
CA ASP A 99 -0.15 1.77 -19.11
C ASP A 99 0.59 0.48 -18.83
N LYS A 100 1.87 0.44 -19.21
CA LYS A 100 2.77 -0.70 -18.94
C LYS A 100 3.33 -0.65 -17.52
N VAL A 101 2.44 -0.61 -16.53
CA VAL A 101 2.77 -0.50 -15.10
C VAL A 101 2.29 -1.74 -14.34
N HIS A 102 3.05 -2.16 -13.32
CA HIS A 102 2.65 -3.22 -12.41
C HIS A 102 1.92 -2.61 -11.19
N SER A 103 0.73 -3.11 -10.86
CA SER A 103 -0.12 -2.58 -9.78
C SER A 103 0.38 -2.86 -8.36
N MET A 104 1.57 -3.44 -8.23
CA MET A 104 2.19 -3.90 -6.98
C MET A 104 1.30 -4.83 -6.14
N GLY A 105 0.30 -5.49 -6.75
CA GLY A 105 -0.68 -6.33 -6.06
C GLY A 105 -1.87 -5.56 -5.46
N TRP A 106 -1.91 -4.23 -5.62
CA TRP A 106 -2.96 -3.38 -5.06
C TRP A 106 -4.26 -3.38 -5.88
N ASN A 107 -4.19 -3.71 -7.17
CA ASN A 107 -5.37 -3.76 -8.04
C ASN A 107 -5.79 -5.22 -8.28
N PRO A 108 -7.00 -5.66 -7.82
CA PRO A 108 -7.49 -7.02 -8.04
C PRO A 108 -7.66 -7.38 -9.52
N ALA A 109 -8.02 -6.42 -10.38
CA ALA A 109 -8.14 -6.65 -11.82
C ALA A 109 -6.80 -6.90 -12.50
N GLY A 110 -5.68 -6.55 -11.84
CA GLY A 110 -4.33 -6.86 -12.30
C GLY A 110 -3.90 -8.31 -12.02
N GLU A 111 -4.71 -9.11 -11.32
CA GLU A 111 -4.37 -10.51 -11.02
C GLU A 111 -4.36 -11.35 -12.30
N ARG A 112 -3.20 -11.95 -12.59
CA ARG A 112 -2.97 -12.79 -13.77
C ARG A 112 -3.01 -14.25 -13.38
N THR A 113 -4.20 -14.84 -13.37
CA THR A 113 -4.34 -16.26 -13.08
C THR A 113 -3.88 -17.08 -14.29
N HIS A 114 -2.81 -17.86 -14.11
CA HIS A 114 -2.21 -18.72 -15.14
C HIS A 114 -3.22 -19.62 -15.88
N ALA A 115 -4.28 -20.07 -15.21
CA ALA A 115 -5.29 -20.96 -15.79
C ALA A 115 -6.19 -20.28 -16.84
N TYR A 116 -6.27 -18.95 -16.86
CA TYR A 116 -7.16 -18.20 -17.75
C TYR A 116 -6.40 -17.40 -18.82
N GLN A 117 -5.09 -17.55 -18.93
CA GLN A 117 -4.29 -16.83 -19.93
C GLN A 117 -3.78 -17.80 -21.00
N GLN A 118 -3.99 -17.42 -22.26
CA GLN A 118 -3.47 -18.13 -23.43
C GLN A 118 -1.93 -18.16 -23.44
N GLU A 119 -1.30 -17.16 -22.80
CA GLU A 119 0.14 -17.05 -22.65
C GLU A 119 0.55 -17.07 -21.19
N ALA A 120 1.76 -17.57 -20.91
CA ALA A 120 2.33 -17.46 -19.58
C ALA A 120 2.44 -15.98 -19.15
N PRO A 121 2.04 -15.59 -17.93
CA PRO A 121 2.15 -14.24 -17.40
C PRO A 121 3.55 -13.63 -17.47
N SER A 122 4.61 -14.45 -17.58
CA SER A 122 5.99 -14.02 -17.77
C SER A 122 6.30 -13.46 -19.17
N LYS A 123 5.43 -13.72 -20.16
CA LYS A 123 5.60 -13.29 -21.56
C LYS A 123 4.87 -11.99 -21.90
N SER A 124 3.92 -11.55 -21.06
CA SER A 124 3.18 -10.30 -21.25
C SER A 124 3.51 -9.28 -20.15
N LYS A 125 3.70 -8.01 -20.51
CA LYS A 125 4.02 -6.96 -19.51
C LYS A 125 2.80 -6.57 -18.68
N ALA A 126 3.03 -6.30 -17.39
CA ALA A 126 2.23 -5.44 -16.49
C ALA A 126 1.28 -4.49 -17.23
N LYS A 127 -0.04 -4.53 -17.01
CA LYS A 127 -0.95 -3.46 -17.43
C LYS A 127 -1.68 -2.88 -16.23
N GLY A 128 -1.80 -1.57 -16.17
CA GLY A 128 -2.43 -0.86 -15.05
C GLY A 128 -2.77 0.58 -15.42
N VAL A 129 -3.12 1.37 -14.40
CA VAL A 129 -3.36 2.82 -14.49
C VAL A 129 -2.27 3.51 -13.69
N MET A 130 -1.37 4.21 -14.38
CA MET A 130 -0.11 4.69 -13.83
C MET A 130 -0.33 5.63 -12.63
N LEU A 131 -1.18 6.64 -12.78
CA LEU A 131 -1.46 7.59 -11.71
C LEU A 131 -2.23 6.97 -10.54
N ALA A 132 -3.08 5.97 -10.77
CA ALA A 132 -3.72 5.25 -9.67
C ALA A 132 -2.70 4.48 -8.82
N VAL A 133 -1.67 3.90 -9.44
CA VAL A 133 -0.58 3.22 -8.71
C VAL A 133 0.28 4.24 -7.95
N TRP A 134 0.54 5.41 -8.53
CA TRP A 134 1.28 6.48 -7.85
C TRP A 134 0.49 7.02 -6.66
N LEU A 135 -0.80 7.34 -6.82
CA LEU A 135 -1.68 7.77 -5.73
C LEU A 135 -1.76 6.73 -4.60
N ALA A 136 -1.79 5.45 -4.94
CA ALA A 136 -1.76 4.38 -3.94
C ALA A 136 -0.43 4.33 -3.16
N PHE A 137 0.69 4.65 -3.81
CA PHE A 137 1.99 4.80 -3.13
C PHE A 137 2.01 6.04 -2.23
N GLU A 138 1.57 7.20 -2.73
CA GLU A 138 1.46 8.45 -1.95
C GLU A 138 0.51 8.32 -0.75
N ALA A 139 -0.45 7.41 -0.81
CA ALA A 139 -1.36 7.14 0.30
C ALA A 139 -0.74 6.26 1.41
N LEU A 140 0.44 5.66 1.23
CA LEU A 140 1.04 4.75 2.22
C LEU A 140 1.24 5.38 3.61
N PRO A 141 1.68 6.65 3.76
CA PRO A 141 1.73 7.36 5.03
C PRO A 141 0.41 7.41 5.81
N LEU A 142 -0.73 7.22 5.14
CA LEU A 142 -2.04 7.12 5.79
C LEU A 142 -2.23 5.81 6.57
N PHE A 143 -1.30 4.87 6.40
CA PHE A 143 -1.36 3.52 6.94
C PHE A 143 -0.11 3.11 7.74
N PRO A 144 0.24 3.82 8.84
CA PRO A 144 1.44 3.53 9.60
C PRO A 144 1.44 2.12 10.20
N CYS A 145 2.64 1.55 10.28
CA CYS A 145 2.95 0.31 10.97
C CYS A 145 3.39 0.60 12.41
N MET A 146 2.96 -0.26 13.33
CA MET A 146 3.31 -0.20 14.75
C MET A 146 3.65 -1.59 15.26
N ALA A 147 4.70 -1.67 16.09
CA ALA A 147 5.00 -2.87 16.85
C ALA A 147 3.98 -3.02 18.00
N THR A 148 3.31 -4.17 18.07
CA THR A 148 2.42 -4.52 19.19
C THR A 148 2.81 -5.90 19.71
N GLY A 149 3.55 -5.93 20.83
CA GLY A 149 4.20 -7.15 21.32
C GLY A 149 5.17 -7.70 20.26
N ARG A 150 5.00 -8.96 19.87
CA ARG A 150 5.85 -9.63 18.86
C ARG A 150 5.31 -9.52 17.42
N LYS A 151 4.37 -8.62 17.15
CA LYS A 151 3.70 -8.51 15.85
C LYS A 151 3.74 -7.09 15.32
N LEU A 152 4.01 -6.95 14.03
CA LEU A 152 3.73 -5.73 13.29
C LEU A 152 2.22 -5.64 13.02
N ARG A 153 1.63 -4.52 13.40
CA ARG A 153 0.27 -4.09 13.04
C ARG A 153 0.38 -2.92 12.07
N THR A 154 -0.58 -2.81 11.17
CA THR A 154 -0.72 -1.69 10.25
C THR A 154 -2.14 -1.19 10.41
N SER A 155 -2.33 0.13 10.48
CA SER A 155 -3.69 0.69 10.51
C SER A 155 -4.50 0.22 9.29
N ALA A 156 -5.82 0.22 9.42
CA ALA A 156 -6.74 -0.35 8.43
C ALA A 156 -6.56 -1.84 8.10
N PHE A 157 -5.60 -2.55 8.70
CA PHE A 157 -5.44 -4.00 8.52
C PHE A 157 -5.94 -4.80 9.72
N THR A 158 -6.73 -5.84 9.42
CA THR A 158 -7.11 -6.86 10.41
C THR A 158 -6.56 -8.23 10.05
N GLY A 159 -6.57 -9.12 11.06
CA GLY A 159 -6.10 -10.49 10.91
C GLY A 159 -4.58 -10.61 10.89
N TYR A 160 -4.08 -11.77 10.48
CA TYR A 160 -2.65 -12.09 10.47
C TYR A 160 -2.35 -13.25 9.50
N GLY A 161 -1.11 -13.31 9.00
CA GLY A 161 -0.66 -14.38 8.11
C GLY A 161 -1.47 -14.41 6.82
N ARG A 162 -2.03 -15.59 6.46
CA ARG A 162 -2.83 -15.78 5.24
C ARG A 162 -4.28 -15.26 5.35
N LYS A 163 -4.71 -14.79 6.52
CA LYS A 163 -6.04 -14.25 6.79
C LYS A 163 -5.91 -12.77 7.14
N GLN A 164 -5.57 -11.93 6.17
CA GLN A 164 -5.45 -10.48 6.33
C GLN A 164 -6.48 -9.75 5.46
N PHE A 165 -7.05 -8.68 6.01
CA PHE A 165 -8.02 -7.83 5.33
C PHE A 165 -7.61 -6.38 5.50
N PHE A 166 -7.63 -5.63 4.40
CA PHE A 166 -7.52 -4.18 4.37
C PHE A 166 -8.91 -3.57 4.37
N HIS A 167 -9.11 -2.50 5.14
CA HIS A 167 -10.39 -1.82 5.31
C HIS A 167 -10.25 -0.33 5.02
N TRP A 168 -11.24 0.27 4.38
CA TRP A 168 -11.27 1.71 4.17
C TRP A 168 -12.69 2.23 4.17
N SER A 169 -12.81 3.48 4.55
CA SER A 169 -14.08 4.20 4.64
C SER A 169 -14.30 5.07 3.41
N LEU A 170 -15.57 5.24 3.05
CA LEU A 170 -16.04 6.36 2.24
C LEU A 170 -16.73 7.38 3.15
N TRP A 171 -16.59 8.65 2.80
CA TRP A 171 -17.19 9.79 3.49
C TRP A 171 -17.76 10.76 2.46
N PHE A 172 -18.79 11.52 2.84
CA PHE A 172 -19.46 12.45 1.93
C PHE A 172 -18.68 13.77 1.75
N GLU A 173 -18.16 14.31 2.84
CA GLU A 173 -17.47 15.59 2.86
C GLU A 173 -15.96 15.39 2.90
N PRO A 174 -15.16 16.12 2.11
CA PRO A 174 -13.71 16.06 2.21
C PRO A 174 -13.23 16.27 3.64
N ILE A 175 -12.50 15.30 4.17
CA ILE A 175 -11.87 15.37 5.49
C ILE A 175 -10.36 15.59 5.36
N SER A 176 -9.75 16.17 6.40
CA SER A 176 -8.30 16.38 6.41
C SER A 176 -7.52 15.06 6.41
N LEU A 177 -6.27 15.07 5.95
CA LEU A 177 -5.40 13.88 5.97
C LEU A 177 -5.20 13.34 7.39
N ILE A 178 -5.17 14.22 8.40
CA ILE A 178 -5.10 13.83 9.81
C ILE A 178 -6.36 13.05 10.19
N ALA A 179 -7.56 13.52 9.81
CA ALA A 179 -8.80 12.81 10.06
C ALA A 179 -8.83 11.44 9.37
N VAL A 180 -8.34 11.34 8.13
CA VAL A 180 -8.19 10.06 7.42
C VAL A 180 -7.25 9.11 8.18
N LYS A 181 -6.06 9.57 8.59
CA LYS A 181 -5.07 8.80 9.37
C LYS A 181 -5.67 8.29 10.69
N THR A 182 -6.34 9.17 11.42
CA THR A 182 -7.01 8.83 12.68
C THR A 182 -8.09 7.78 12.43
N LEU A 183 -9.01 8.03 11.49
CA LEU A 183 -10.08 7.09 11.17
C LEU A 183 -9.53 5.70 10.82
N ASN A 184 -8.57 5.64 9.89
CA ASN A 184 -7.88 4.40 9.50
C ASN A 184 -7.21 3.68 10.67
N SER A 185 -6.76 4.39 11.71
CA SER A 185 -6.15 3.78 12.90
C SER A 185 -7.16 3.09 13.82
N HIS A 186 -8.43 3.53 13.80
CA HIS A 186 -9.54 2.86 14.48
C HIS A 186 -10.10 1.69 13.66
N MET A 187 -9.93 1.71 12.34
CA MET A 187 -10.36 0.64 11.43
C MET A 187 -9.70 -0.68 11.80
N GLY A 188 -10.52 -1.64 12.24
CA GLY A 188 -10.13 -3.03 12.45
C GLY A 188 -10.08 -3.53 13.89
N LYS A 189 -10.04 -2.65 14.89
CA LYS A 189 -10.25 -3.01 16.31
C LYS A 189 -11.73 -2.89 16.70
N GLU A 190 -12.37 -1.78 16.35
CA GLU A 190 -13.71 -1.43 16.83
C GLU A 190 -14.83 -1.89 15.89
N MET A 191 -14.58 -1.97 14.58
CA MET A 191 -15.62 -2.34 13.61
C MET A 191 -15.92 -3.85 13.53
N ARG A 192 -15.36 -4.65 14.45
CA ARG A 192 -15.77 -6.05 14.63
C ARG A 192 -16.96 -6.09 15.59
N GLY A 193 -18.15 -5.91 15.04
CA GLY A 193 -19.42 -6.14 15.77
C GLY A 193 -19.87 -5.01 16.68
N ALA A 194 -19.45 -3.77 16.40
CA ALA A 194 -20.02 -2.60 17.05
C ALA A 194 -20.77 -1.75 16.02
N ASP A 195 -22.05 -1.48 16.33
CA ASP A 195 -22.83 -0.35 15.84
C ASP A 195 -22.13 0.95 16.26
N VAL A 196 -20.98 1.26 15.66
CA VAL A 196 -20.40 2.59 15.77
C VAL A 196 -20.82 3.33 14.52
N PRO A 197 -21.95 4.07 14.54
CA PRO A 197 -22.17 5.13 13.59
C PRO A 197 -21.08 6.17 13.87
N VAL A 198 -19.92 6.02 13.23
CA VAL A 198 -18.94 7.09 13.15
C VAL A 198 -19.63 8.16 12.31
N ALA A 199 -20.14 9.21 12.95
CA ALA A 199 -20.85 10.28 12.27
C ALA A 199 -20.01 10.80 11.10
N GLY A 200 -20.57 10.80 9.88
CA GLY A 200 -19.89 11.19 8.64
C GLY A 200 -19.31 10.04 7.81
N LEU A 201 -19.31 8.80 8.33
CA LEU A 201 -18.98 7.60 7.55
C LEU A 201 -20.17 7.24 6.64
N TYR A 202 -19.93 7.15 5.33
CA TYR A 202 -20.92 6.70 4.37
C TYR A 202 -20.95 5.18 4.28
N GLU A 203 -19.82 4.58 3.93
CA GLU A 203 -19.70 3.14 3.71
C GLU A 203 -18.33 2.63 4.16
N LEU A 204 -18.30 1.37 4.58
CA LEU A 204 -17.07 0.65 4.88
C LEU A 204 -16.83 -0.40 3.81
N TYR A 205 -15.63 -0.44 3.27
CA TYR A 205 -15.20 -1.49 2.36
C TYR A 205 -14.05 -2.28 2.95
N SER A 206 -13.96 -3.54 2.52
CA SER A 206 -12.84 -4.39 2.85
C SER A 206 -12.37 -5.19 1.65
N SER A 207 -11.07 -5.46 1.58
CA SER A 207 -10.48 -6.38 0.62
C SER A 207 -9.60 -7.38 1.34
N ARG A 208 -9.73 -8.65 0.94
CA ARG A 208 -8.82 -9.70 1.40
C ARG A 208 -7.48 -9.57 0.71
N ARG A 209 -6.40 -9.47 1.50
CA ARG A 209 -5.04 -9.68 1.02
C ARG A 209 -4.80 -11.19 0.87
N MET A 210 -4.66 -11.67 -0.37
CA MET A 210 -4.44 -13.08 -0.67
C MET A 210 -2.98 -13.32 -1.04
N PRO A 211 -2.21 -14.05 -0.21
CA PRO A 211 -0.90 -14.55 -0.60
C PRO A 211 -1.02 -15.54 -1.76
N LEU A 212 -0.15 -15.37 -2.76
CA LEU A 212 -0.07 -16.23 -3.92
C LEU A 212 1.28 -16.97 -3.87
N GLY A 213 1.21 -18.29 -3.70
CA GLY A 213 2.38 -19.13 -3.46
C GLY A 213 3.12 -18.80 -2.16
N ASP A 214 4.37 -19.25 -2.06
CA ASP A 214 5.16 -19.16 -0.82
C ASP A 214 6.29 -18.11 -0.88
N LYS A 215 6.42 -17.40 -2.00
CA LYS A 215 7.50 -16.42 -2.23
C LYS A 215 7.19 -15.00 -1.74
N GLY A 216 6.10 -14.84 -0.98
CA GLY A 216 5.70 -13.55 -0.39
C GLY A 216 4.89 -12.63 -1.32
N PHE A 217 4.59 -13.06 -2.55
CA PHE A 217 3.70 -12.33 -3.45
C PHE A 217 2.28 -12.35 -2.89
N SER A 218 1.54 -11.26 -3.05
CA SER A 218 0.14 -11.20 -2.64
C SER A 218 -0.64 -10.27 -3.57
N VAL A 219 -1.95 -10.44 -3.63
CA VAL A 219 -2.86 -9.53 -4.35
C VAL A 219 -4.07 -9.23 -3.49
N PHE A 220 -4.64 -8.04 -3.64
CA PHE A 220 -5.97 -7.76 -3.12
C PHE A 220 -7.01 -8.50 -3.95
N LYS A 221 -8.07 -8.96 -3.29
CA LYS A 221 -9.26 -9.48 -3.95
C LYS A 221 -10.27 -8.35 -4.17
N PRO A 222 -11.28 -8.53 -5.05
CA PRO A 222 -12.35 -7.57 -5.19
C PRO A 222 -12.91 -7.16 -3.83
N SER A 223 -13.19 -5.86 -3.69
CA SER A 223 -13.70 -5.30 -2.45
C SER A 223 -15.10 -5.85 -2.16
N VAL A 224 -15.41 -5.95 -0.88
CA VAL A 224 -16.76 -6.24 -0.40
C VAL A 224 -17.15 -5.15 0.57
N MET A 225 -18.41 -4.71 0.49
CA MET A 225 -18.96 -3.79 1.46
C MET A 225 -19.03 -4.49 2.82
N GLY A 226 -18.41 -3.89 3.83
CA GLY A 226 -18.59 -4.30 5.21
C GLY A 226 -19.98 -3.88 5.67
N HIS A 227 -20.79 -4.84 6.10
CA HIS A 227 -22.04 -4.49 6.75
C HIS A 227 -21.73 -3.83 8.10
N LEU A 228 -21.98 -2.52 8.20
CA LEU A 228 -22.28 -1.89 9.48
C LEU A 228 -23.55 -2.59 9.98
N ARG A 229 -23.42 -3.45 10.98
CA ARG A 229 -24.51 -4.21 11.57
C ARG A 229 -24.70 -3.80 13.00
#